data_AF-A0A953BH41-F1
#
_entry.id   AF-A0A953BH41-F1
#
_cell.length_a   1.000
_cell.length_b   1.000
_cell.length_c   1.000
_cell.angle_alpha   90.00
_cell.angle_beta   90.00
_cell.angle_gamma   90.00
#
_symmetry.space_group_name_H-M   'P 1'
#
loop_
_entity.id
_entity.type
_entity.pdbx_description
1 polymer ?
#
loop_
_entity_poly.entity_id
_entity_poly.type
_entity_poly.pdbx_seq_one_letter_code
_entity_poly.pdbx_strand_id
1 'polypeptide(L)'
;MTTHLPDPQWSEAAALCPACGYSLTGLAFPVTCPECGQLHTGRQFIVHGVPSIRSATKPWRLAAIIILCTGSFCLLQALGFFLAMNLGWLFLFIIGTLILATIALIVTGGRGRNGSKCRMIFVDRGVYLTPLKIDAAKEISADQGFIRFSGDERATLTPVGTAWAHLRLARPDGTVPFRAGIRCPRERADELLATIDELIRGRSANATGAPPTA
;
A
#
# COMPACT_ATOMS: atom_id res chain seq x y z
N MET A 1 -23.42 2.27 -5.75
CA MET A 1 -23.14 2.68 -4.37
C MET A 1 -21.75 3.30 -4.30
N THR A 2 -21.67 4.62 -4.40
CA THR A 2 -20.44 5.38 -4.14
C THR A 2 -20.13 5.28 -2.65
N THR A 3 -19.32 4.28 -2.26
CA THR A 3 -18.81 4.15 -0.90
C THR A 3 -17.95 5.36 -0.59
N HIS A 4 -18.59 6.36 0.03
CA HIS A 4 -17.98 7.54 0.57
C HIS A 4 -16.93 7.08 1.59
N LEU A 5 -15.64 7.25 1.28
CA LEU A 5 -14.60 6.95 2.27
C LEU A 5 -14.75 7.92 3.44
N PRO A 6 -14.56 7.50 4.70
CA PRO A 6 -14.61 8.43 5.81
C PRO A 6 -13.48 9.46 5.74
N ASP A 7 -13.76 10.66 6.24
CA ASP A 7 -12.75 11.72 6.39
C ASP A 7 -11.67 11.32 7.42
N PRO A 8 -10.51 12.00 7.43
CA PRO A 8 -9.46 11.74 8.41
C PRO A 8 -9.98 11.88 9.84
N GLN A 9 -9.70 10.88 10.67
CA GLN A 9 -10.16 10.81 12.05
C GLN A 9 -8.99 10.62 12.99
N TRP A 10 -9.03 11.37 14.08
CA TRP A 10 -8.20 11.17 15.24
C TRP A 10 -8.86 10.17 16.17
N SER A 11 -8.07 9.25 16.70
CA SER A 11 -8.53 8.27 17.67
C SER A 11 -7.54 8.25 18.82
N GLU A 12 -8.03 8.53 20.02
CA GLU A 12 -7.22 8.58 21.25
C GLU A 12 -7.03 7.22 21.91
N ALA A 13 -7.80 6.22 21.48
CA ALA A 13 -7.66 4.84 21.90
C ALA A 13 -7.69 3.90 20.68
N ALA A 14 -6.58 3.22 20.42
CA ALA A 14 -6.61 2.09 19.51
C ALA A 14 -7.30 0.91 20.21
N ALA A 15 -8.49 0.52 19.75
CA ALA A 15 -9.16 -0.67 20.31
C ALA A 15 -8.44 -1.97 19.96
N LEU A 16 -7.73 -2.00 18.82
CA LEU A 16 -7.01 -3.16 18.32
C LEU A 16 -5.57 -2.76 17.97
N CYS A 17 -4.63 -3.66 18.23
CA CYS A 17 -3.25 -3.51 17.80
C CYS A 17 -3.20 -3.57 16.26
N PRO A 18 -2.70 -2.53 15.56
CA PRO A 18 -2.60 -2.54 14.10
C PRO A 18 -1.61 -3.58 13.56
N ALA A 19 -0.67 -4.07 14.39
CA ALA A 19 0.32 -5.05 13.96
C ALA A 19 -0.23 -6.49 13.95
N CYS A 20 -0.86 -6.93 15.06
CA CYS A 20 -1.32 -8.31 15.23
C CYS A 20 -2.84 -8.46 15.38
N GLY A 21 -3.59 -7.37 15.50
CA GLY A 21 -5.05 -7.40 15.70
C GLY A 21 -5.50 -7.66 17.15
N TYR A 22 -4.59 -7.80 18.12
CA TYR A 22 -4.93 -8.02 19.53
C TYR A 22 -5.75 -6.87 20.13
N SER A 23 -6.75 -7.17 20.97
CA SER A 23 -7.56 -6.14 21.61
C SER A 23 -6.78 -5.38 22.68
N LEU A 24 -6.66 -4.06 22.50
CA LEU A 24 -6.03 -3.16 23.47
C LEU A 24 -7.07 -2.50 24.41
N THR A 25 -8.34 -2.88 24.29
CA THR A 25 -9.41 -2.37 25.14
C THR A 25 -9.15 -2.69 26.61
N GLY A 26 -9.17 -1.66 27.46
CA GLY A 26 -8.98 -1.79 28.91
C GLY A 26 -7.53 -1.69 29.39
N LEU A 27 -6.55 -1.56 28.49
CA LEU A 27 -5.17 -1.26 28.87
C LEU A 27 -4.92 0.25 28.93
N ALA A 28 -4.12 0.69 29.91
CA ALA A 28 -3.72 2.09 30.05
C ALA A 28 -2.56 2.43 29.09
N PHE A 29 -2.68 3.54 28.35
CA PHE A 29 -1.64 4.00 27.44
C PHE A 29 -0.58 4.85 28.17
N PRO A 30 0.70 4.81 27.78
CA PRO A 30 1.27 3.97 26.72
C PRO A 30 1.36 2.49 27.13
N VAL A 31 1.02 1.58 26.20
CA VAL A 31 0.98 0.13 26.44
C VAL A 31 1.79 -0.62 25.40
N THR A 32 2.51 -1.66 25.84
CA THR A 32 3.13 -2.63 24.95
C THR A 32 2.15 -3.75 24.65
N CYS A 33 1.89 -4.05 23.38
CA CYS A 33 1.02 -5.15 22.99
C CYS A 33 1.59 -6.48 23.51
N PRO A 34 0.81 -7.30 24.24
CA PRO A 34 1.31 -8.53 24.85
C PRO A 34 1.65 -9.62 23.82
N GLU A 35 1.05 -9.58 22.63
CA GLU A 35 1.29 -10.59 21.58
C GLU A 35 2.51 -10.29 20.72
N CYS A 36 2.67 -9.03 20.28
CA CYS A 36 3.72 -8.67 19.33
C CYS A 36 4.82 -7.74 19.90
N GLY A 37 4.67 -7.28 21.15
CA GLY A 37 5.65 -6.40 21.79
C GLY A 37 5.69 -4.97 21.24
N GLN A 38 4.76 -4.57 20.36
CA GLN A 38 4.72 -3.23 19.79
C GLN A 38 4.23 -2.21 20.83
N LEU A 39 4.92 -1.08 20.97
CA LEU A 39 4.51 0.02 21.84
C LEU A 39 3.40 0.86 21.19
N HIS A 40 2.34 1.14 21.94
CA HIS A 40 1.22 1.98 21.55
C HIS A 40 1.10 3.16 22.49
N THR A 41 1.09 4.38 21.95
CA THR A 41 1.00 5.64 22.71
C THR A 41 -0.45 6.14 22.87
N GLY A 42 -1.44 5.38 22.42
CA GLY A 42 -2.87 5.73 22.48
C GLY A 42 -3.33 6.61 21.32
N ARG A 43 -2.52 7.61 20.93
CA ARG A 43 -2.82 8.47 19.78
C ARG A 43 -2.52 7.77 18.46
N GLN A 44 -3.55 7.61 17.64
CA GLN A 44 -3.41 7.16 16.26
C GLN A 44 -4.15 8.13 15.33
N PHE A 45 -3.54 8.37 14.17
CA PHE A 45 -4.14 9.20 13.13
C PHE A 45 -4.55 8.30 11.96
N ILE A 46 -5.86 8.20 11.72
CA ILE A 46 -6.42 7.27 10.74
C ILE A 46 -6.84 8.03 9.49
N VAL A 47 -6.29 7.62 8.37
CA VAL A 47 -6.57 8.19 7.06
C VAL A 47 -7.00 7.09 6.10
N HIS A 48 -7.95 7.39 5.24
CA HIS A 48 -8.42 6.46 4.21
C HIS A 48 -7.88 6.87 2.86
N GLY A 49 -7.41 5.90 2.09
CA GLY A 49 -6.79 6.20 0.80
C GLY A 49 -6.49 4.98 -0.04
N VAL A 50 -5.77 5.24 -1.13
CA VAL A 50 -5.25 4.23 -2.04
C VAL A 50 -3.74 4.35 -1.99
N PRO A 51 -3.03 3.37 -1.40
CA PRO A 51 -1.58 3.40 -1.40
C PRO A 51 -1.12 3.27 -2.85
N SER A 52 -0.29 4.21 -3.30
CA SER A 52 0.40 4.13 -4.57
C SER A 52 1.63 3.27 -4.35
N ILE A 53 1.39 1.99 -4.05
CA ILE A 53 2.44 1.00 -4.15
C ILE A 53 2.67 0.87 -5.65
N ARG A 54 3.64 1.62 -6.18
CA ARG A 54 4.37 1.09 -7.33
C ARG A 54 4.94 -0.20 -6.79
N SER A 55 4.24 -1.31 -7.05
CA SER A 55 4.94 -2.57 -7.07
C SER A 55 6.01 -2.34 -8.12
N ALA A 56 7.23 -2.04 -7.67
CA ALA A 56 8.38 -2.41 -8.46
C ALA A 56 8.12 -3.89 -8.70
N THR A 57 7.60 -4.22 -9.88
CA THR A 57 7.42 -5.61 -10.31
C THR A 57 8.72 -6.26 -9.92
N LYS A 58 8.68 -7.14 -8.90
CA LYS A 58 9.91 -7.67 -8.30
C LYS A 58 10.79 -8.08 -9.48
N PRO A 59 12.06 -7.62 -9.57
CA PRO A 59 12.83 -7.74 -10.81
C PRO A 59 12.88 -9.19 -11.33
N TRP A 60 12.78 -10.17 -10.42
CA TRP A 60 12.63 -11.59 -10.77
C TRP A 60 11.35 -11.93 -11.55
N ARG A 61 10.21 -11.29 -11.27
CA ARG A 61 8.96 -11.51 -12.03
C ARG A 61 9.09 -11.00 -13.44
N LEU A 62 9.71 -9.83 -13.62
CA LEU A 62 10.02 -9.30 -14.94
C LEU A 62 10.98 -10.23 -15.69
N ALA A 63 12.05 -10.67 -15.03
CA ALA A 63 13.01 -11.62 -15.59
C ALA A 63 12.35 -12.96 -15.97
N ALA A 64 11.49 -13.51 -15.12
CA ALA A 64 10.75 -14.74 -15.39
C ALA A 64 9.81 -14.59 -16.60
N ILE A 65 9.13 -13.43 -16.74
CA ILE A 65 8.32 -13.13 -17.92
C ILE A 65 9.21 -13.05 -19.17
N ILE A 66 10.35 -12.37 -19.11
CA ILE A 66 11.28 -12.28 -20.26
C ILE A 66 11.82 -13.66 -20.66
N ILE A 67 12.22 -14.49 -19.70
CA ILE A 67 12.71 -15.85 -19.95
C ILE A 67 11.61 -16.70 -20.57
N LEU A 68 10.39 -16.65 -20.03
CA LEU A 68 9.27 -17.42 -20.55
C LEU A 68 8.88 -16.97 -21.96
N CYS A 69 8.80 -15.66 -22.22
CA CYS A 69 8.54 -15.13 -23.56
C CYS A 69 9.64 -15.51 -24.57
N THR A 70 10.91 -15.38 -24.19
CA THR A 70 12.04 -15.74 -25.07
C THR A 70 12.06 -17.24 -25.35
N GLY A 71 11.87 -18.07 -24.32
CA GLY A 71 11.80 -19.52 -24.44
C GLY A 71 10.63 -19.97 -25.31
N SER A 72 9.44 -19.41 -25.10
CA SER A 72 8.27 -19.66 -25.95
C SER A 72 8.52 -19.23 -27.39
N PHE A 73 9.17 -18.09 -27.62
CA PHE A 73 9.48 -17.61 -28.97
C PHE A 73 10.46 -18.54 -29.70
N CYS A 74 11.57 -18.95 -29.06
CA CYS A 74 12.52 -19.89 -29.66
C CYS A 74 11.87 -21.25 -29.96
N LEU A 75 11.02 -21.75 -29.06
CA LEU A 75 10.29 -23.00 -29.26
C LEU A 75 9.29 -22.87 -30.43
N LEU A 76 8.54 -21.76 -30.51
CA LEU A 76 7.62 -21.49 -31.61
C LEU A 76 8.35 -21.41 -32.95
N GLN A 77 9.55 -20.81 -32.97
CA GLN A 77 10.36 -20.68 -34.18
C GLN A 77 10.87 -22.03 -34.67
N ALA A 78 11.39 -22.88 -33.77
CA ALA A 78 11.85 -24.23 -34.11
C ALA A 78 10.70 -25.12 -34.60
N LEU A 79 9.57 -25.10 -33.89
CA LEU A 79 8.37 -25.84 -34.27
C LEU A 79 7.80 -25.32 -35.60
N GLY A 80 7.87 -24.01 -35.82
CA GLY A 80 7.41 -23.37 -37.04
C GLY A 80 8.23 -23.68 -38.26
N PHE A 81 9.55 -23.77 -38.13
CA PHE A 81 10.40 -24.20 -39.22
C PHE A 81 10.09 -25.64 -39.64
N PHE A 82 9.83 -26.51 -38.66
CA PHE A 82 9.45 -27.91 -38.87
C PHE A 82 8.06 -28.07 -39.51
N LEU A 83 7.08 -27.26 -39.06
CA LEU A 83 5.70 -27.26 -39.59
C LEU A 83 5.59 -26.54 -40.93
N ALA A 84 6.33 -25.46 -41.18
CA ALA A 84 6.30 -24.74 -42.46
C ALA A 84 6.80 -25.60 -43.62
N MET A 85 7.73 -26.52 -43.36
CA MET A 85 8.14 -27.54 -44.34
C MET A 85 7.04 -28.59 -44.62
N ASN A 86 6.06 -28.78 -43.73
CA ASN A 86 5.09 -29.90 -43.82
C ASN A 86 3.61 -29.48 -43.94
N LEU A 87 3.20 -28.28 -43.55
CA LEU A 87 1.79 -27.97 -43.23
C LEU A 87 1.24 -26.63 -43.77
N GLY A 88 2.04 -25.84 -44.50
CA GLY A 88 1.56 -24.67 -45.25
C GLY A 88 0.87 -23.58 -44.40
N TRP A 89 -0.13 -22.90 -45.00
CA TRP A 89 -0.78 -21.68 -44.47
C TRP A 89 -1.48 -21.84 -43.12
N LEU A 90 -1.84 -23.06 -42.73
CA LEU A 90 -2.55 -23.33 -41.47
C LEU A 90 -1.69 -22.97 -40.24
N PHE A 91 -0.36 -23.02 -40.39
CA PHE A 91 0.60 -22.61 -39.37
C PHE A 91 0.52 -21.11 -39.02
N LEU A 92 0.34 -20.24 -40.02
CA LEU A 92 0.25 -18.79 -39.81
C LEU A 92 -0.99 -18.41 -39.00
N PHE A 93 -2.10 -19.12 -39.18
CA PHE A 93 -3.32 -18.91 -38.39
C PHE A 93 -3.14 -19.30 -36.92
N ILE A 94 -2.47 -20.42 -36.63
CA ILE A 94 -2.21 -20.85 -35.24
C ILE A 94 -1.28 -19.87 -34.52
N ILE A 95 -0.22 -19.39 -35.18
CA ILE A 95 0.63 -18.35 -34.61
C ILE A 95 -0.17 -17.07 -34.35
N GLY A 96 -0.97 -16.64 -35.34
CA GLY A 96 -1.78 -15.44 -35.23
C GLY A 96 -2.72 -15.49 -34.02
N THR A 97 -3.41 -16.61 -33.80
CA THR A 97 -4.32 -16.76 -32.65
C THR A 97 -3.58 -16.81 -31.32
N LEU A 98 -2.41 -17.44 -31.24
CA LEU A 98 -1.60 -17.52 -30.00
C LEU A 98 -1.05 -16.14 -29.60
N ILE A 99 -0.58 -15.36 -30.57
CA ILE A 99 -0.16 -13.96 -30.36
C ILE A 99 -1.35 -13.11 -29.90
N LEU A 100 -2.50 -13.23 -30.59
CA LEU A 100 -3.71 -12.47 -30.24
C LEU A 100 -4.20 -12.82 -28.83
N ALA A 101 -4.19 -14.09 -28.45
CA ALA A 101 -4.53 -14.56 -27.11
C ALA A 101 -3.57 -14.02 -26.05
N THR A 102 -2.26 -13.96 -26.33
CA THR A 102 -1.25 -13.41 -25.42
C THR A 102 -1.45 -11.90 -25.23
N ILE A 103 -1.70 -11.16 -26.32
CA ILE A 103 -2.04 -9.73 -26.25
C ILE A 103 -3.31 -9.52 -25.46
N ALA A 104 -4.36 -10.32 -25.72
CA ALA A 104 -5.60 -10.27 -24.97
C ALA A 104 -5.35 -10.53 -23.48
N LEU A 105 -4.50 -11.50 -23.12
CA LEU A 105 -4.15 -11.81 -21.73
C LEU A 105 -3.31 -10.70 -21.08
N ILE A 106 -2.46 -9.98 -21.82
CA ILE A 106 -1.73 -8.81 -21.29
C ILE A 106 -2.67 -7.60 -21.10
N VAL A 107 -3.62 -7.41 -22.03
CA VAL A 107 -4.58 -6.31 -22.00
C VAL A 107 -5.67 -6.55 -20.93
N THR A 108 -6.13 -7.79 -20.78
CA THR A 108 -7.19 -8.20 -19.85
C THR A 108 -6.67 -8.71 -18.52
N GLY A 109 -5.47 -9.27 -18.50
CA GLY A 109 -4.76 -9.69 -17.29
C GLY A 109 -4.60 -8.47 -16.43
N GLY A 110 -5.43 -8.40 -15.39
CA GLY A 110 -5.75 -7.18 -14.69
C GLY A 110 -4.46 -6.42 -14.38
N ARG A 111 -4.21 -5.32 -15.12
CA ARG A 111 -3.33 -4.24 -14.67
C ARG A 111 -3.72 -4.05 -13.23
N GLY A 112 -2.91 -4.50 -12.27
CA GLY A 112 -3.28 -4.60 -10.86
C GLY A 112 -3.94 -3.29 -10.46
N ARG A 113 -5.27 -3.29 -10.51
CA ARG A 113 -6.01 -2.06 -10.74
C ARG A 113 -6.20 -1.50 -9.36
N ASN A 114 -5.31 -0.56 -9.04
CA ASN A 114 -5.35 0.28 -7.87
C ASN A 114 -5.00 -0.49 -6.60
N GLY A 115 -4.20 0.12 -5.73
CA GLY A 115 -4.24 -0.28 -4.33
C GLY A 115 -5.71 -0.35 -3.94
N SER A 116 -6.13 -1.50 -3.41
CA SER A 116 -7.44 -1.56 -2.77
C SER A 116 -7.55 -0.39 -1.80
N LYS A 117 -8.76 0.13 -1.60
CA LYS A 117 -8.97 1.16 -0.58
C LYS A 117 -8.41 0.60 0.74
N CYS A 118 -7.43 1.29 1.30
CA CYS A 118 -6.81 0.92 2.55
C CYS A 118 -7.08 1.99 3.60
N ARG A 119 -7.21 1.52 4.82
CA ARG A 119 -7.09 2.32 6.02
C ARG A 119 -5.60 2.41 6.36
N MET A 120 -5.10 3.63 6.45
CA MET A 120 -3.72 3.96 6.79
C MET A 120 -3.72 4.48 8.22
N ILE A 121 -3.03 3.79 9.11
CA ILE A 121 -2.97 4.14 10.52
C ILE A 121 -1.55 4.66 10.77
N PHE A 122 -1.44 5.98 10.91
CA PHE A 122 -0.19 6.62 11.28
C PHE A 122 -0.03 6.52 12.79
N VAL A 123 1.10 5.95 13.19
CA VAL A 123 1.50 5.78 14.59
C VAL A 123 2.89 6.38 14.78
N ASP A 124 3.34 6.43 16.02
CA ASP A 124 4.74 6.74 16.28
C ASP A 124 5.65 5.74 15.54
N ARG A 125 6.62 6.26 14.80
CA ARG A 125 7.62 5.49 14.02
C ARG A 125 7.14 4.75 12.78
N GLY A 126 5.89 4.90 12.33
CA GLY A 126 5.50 4.32 11.04
C GLY A 126 4.04 4.45 10.65
N VAL A 127 3.70 3.80 9.53
CA VAL A 127 2.34 3.70 9.01
C VAL A 127 1.97 2.24 8.76
N TYR A 128 0.83 1.83 9.29
CA TYR A 128 0.22 0.53 9.00
C TYR A 128 -0.78 0.66 7.86
N LEU A 129 -0.73 -0.29 6.92
CA LEU A 129 -1.66 -0.38 5.80
C LEU A 129 -2.61 -1.56 6.01
N THR A 130 -3.86 -1.25 6.36
CA THR A 130 -4.91 -2.26 6.58
C THR A 130 -5.93 -2.19 5.44
N PRO A 131 -6.32 -3.31 4.81
CA PRO A 131 -7.38 -3.29 3.79
C PRO A 131 -8.72 -2.86 4.39
N LEU A 132 -9.49 -2.02 3.67
CA LEU A 132 -10.79 -1.54 4.15
C LEU A 132 -11.88 -2.64 4.12
N LYS A 133 -11.80 -3.55 3.14
CA LYS A 133 -12.60 -4.78 3.10
C LYS A 133 -11.81 -5.89 3.78
N ILE A 134 -12.11 -6.12 5.06
CA ILE A 134 -11.79 -7.38 5.71
C ILE A 134 -13.01 -8.26 5.44
N ASP A 135 -12.91 -9.16 4.45
CA ASP A 135 -13.91 -10.21 4.32
C ASP A 135 -13.80 -11.04 5.61
N ALA A 136 -14.87 -11.11 6.42
CA ALA A 136 -14.84 -11.75 7.73
C ALA A 136 -14.40 -13.23 7.69
N ALA A 137 -14.46 -13.87 6.52
CA ALA A 137 -14.00 -15.23 6.28
C ALA A 137 -12.51 -15.35 5.94
N LYS A 138 -11.83 -14.24 5.62
CA LYS A 138 -10.41 -14.24 5.30
C LYS A 138 -9.68 -13.75 6.54
N GLU A 139 -9.04 -14.68 7.24
CA GLU A 139 -8.10 -14.35 8.32
C GLU A 139 -7.26 -13.16 7.90
N ILE A 140 -7.17 -12.18 8.81
CA ILE A 140 -6.35 -10.98 8.65
C ILE A 140 -4.91 -11.49 8.57
N SER A 141 -4.49 -11.86 7.36
CA SER A 141 -3.14 -12.36 7.13
C SER A 141 -2.20 -11.24 7.57
N ALA A 142 -1.31 -11.56 8.51
CA ALA A 142 -0.38 -10.65 9.18
C ALA A 142 0.61 -9.95 8.22
N ASP A 143 0.47 -10.13 6.91
CA ASP A 143 1.19 -9.41 5.86
C ASP A 143 0.63 -7.98 5.66
N GLN A 144 0.24 -7.32 6.76
CA GLN A 144 -0.04 -5.89 6.76
C GLN A 144 1.28 -5.17 6.53
N GLY A 145 1.37 -4.41 5.45
CA GLY A 145 2.56 -3.62 5.15
C GLY A 145 2.75 -2.55 6.21
N PHE A 146 3.69 -2.78 7.13
CA PHE A 146 4.19 -1.74 8.03
C PHE A 146 5.34 -1.02 7.36
N ILE A 147 5.22 0.29 7.20
CA ILE A 147 6.28 1.14 6.66
C ILE A 147 6.82 1.96 7.82
N ARG A 148 8.04 1.61 8.23
CA ARG A 148 8.75 2.27 9.32
C ARG A 148 9.31 3.62 8.85
N PHE A 149 9.15 4.64 9.68
CA PHE A 149 9.80 5.93 9.49
C PHE A 149 11.25 5.85 9.96
N SER A 150 12.15 6.43 9.18
CA SER A 150 13.54 6.67 9.52
C SER A 150 13.71 7.93 10.39
N GLY A 151 12.73 8.84 10.38
CA GLY A 151 12.70 10.08 11.17
C GLY A 151 13.26 11.30 10.45
N ASP A 152 13.89 11.09 9.31
CA ASP A 152 14.40 12.11 8.39
C ASP A 152 13.50 12.31 7.16
N GLU A 153 12.39 11.55 7.06
CA GLU A 153 11.44 11.73 5.98
C GLU A 153 10.76 13.10 6.03
N ARG A 154 10.57 13.70 4.86
CA ARG A 154 9.74 14.88 4.68
C ARG A 154 8.40 14.46 4.09
N ALA A 155 7.32 14.77 4.78
CA ALA A 155 5.99 14.62 4.20
C ALA A 155 5.72 15.77 3.22
N THR A 156 5.10 15.42 2.10
CA THR A 156 4.60 16.40 1.12
C THR A 156 3.20 16.00 0.72
N LEU A 157 2.29 16.96 0.77
CA LEU A 157 0.90 16.79 0.38
C LEU A 157 0.60 17.63 -0.86
N THR A 158 0.19 16.99 -1.95
CA THR A 158 -0.19 17.68 -3.19
C THR A 158 -1.69 17.49 -3.43
N PRO A 159 -2.52 18.55 -3.33
CA PRO A 159 -3.96 18.42 -3.51
C PRO A 159 -4.31 17.99 -4.94
N VAL A 160 -5.27 17.07 -5.07
CA VAL A 160 -5.79 16.52 -6.33
C VAL A 160 -7.31 16.69 -6.33
N GLY A 161 -7.75 17.94 -6.35
CA GLY A 161 -9.17 18.31 -6.23
C GLY A 161 -9.56 18.77 -4.83
N THR A 162 -10.85 18.67 -4.50
CA THR A 162 -11.43 19.25 -3.28
C THR A 162 -11.28 18.37 -2.04
N ALA A 163 -11.31 17.05 -2.22
CA ALA A 163 -11.34 16.07 -1.13
C ALA A 163 -10.19 15.05 -1.18
N TRP A 164 -9.28 15.15 -2.15
CA TRP A 164 -8.20 14.20 -2.35
C TRP A 164 -6.86 14.91 -2.42
N ALA A 165 -5.83 14.25 -1.91
CA ALA A 165 -4.46 14.71 -2.02
C ALA A 165 -3.48 13.54 -2.17
N HIS A 166 -2.37 13.76 -2.84
CA HIS A 166 -1.25 12.84 -2.88
C HIS A 166 -0.31 13.12 -1.71
N LEU A 167 -0.24 12.16 -0.79
CA LEU A 167 0.78 12.12 0.25
C LEU A 167 2.02 11.39 -0.29
N ARG A 168 3.17 12.03 -0.15
CA ARG A 168 4.48 11.47 -0.47
C ARG A 168 5.41 11.68 0.71
N LEU A 169 5.99 10.58 1.21
CA LEU A 169 7.09 10.63 2.18
C LEU A 169 8.38 10.38 1.40
N ALA A 170 9.31 11.34 1.45
CA ALA A 170 10.59 11.26 0.77
C ALA A 170 11.72 11.42 1.78
N ARG A 171 12.77 10.61 1.66
CA ARG A 171 14.01 10.76 2.42
C ARG A 171 14.92 11.82 1.78
N PRO A 172 15.88 12.38 2.53
CA PRO A 172 16.90 13.29 1.99
C PRO A 172 17.67 12.66 0.81
N ASP A 173 17.86 11.34 0.82
CA ASP A 173 18.50 10.58 -0.28
C ASP A 173 17.69 10.54 -1.58
N GLY A 174 16.49 11.13 -1.61
CA GLY A 174 15.57 11.12 -2.75
C GLY A 174 14.73 9.84 -2.86
N THR A 175 14.99 8.83 -2.03
CA THR A 175 14.16 7.63 -1.95
C THR A 175 12.76 7.97 -1.42
N VAL A 176 11.74 7.30 -1.95
CA VAL A 176 10.34 7.55 -1.62
C VAL A 176 9.75 6.28 -1.00
N PRO A 177 9.90 6.08 0.32
CA PRO A 177 9.42 4.87 0.98
C PRO A 177 7.90 4.73 0.92
N PHE A 178 7.17 5.86 0.83
CA PHE A 178 5.71 5.83 0.84
C PHE A 178 5.10 6.87 -0.09
N ARG A 179 4.05 6.43 -0.81
CA ARG A 179 3.19 7.29 -1.61
C ARG A 179 1.76 6.79 -1.53
N ALA A 180 0.81 7.68 -1.33
CA ALA A 180 -0.62 7.35 -1.28
C ALA A 180 -1.47 8.49 -1.82
N GLY A 181 -2.58 8.16 -2.47
CA GLY A 181 -3.70 9.09 -2.63
C GLY A 181 -4.57 8.98 -1.38
N ILE A 182 -4.65 10.04 -0.58
CA ILE A 182 -5.44 10.07 0.64
C ILE A 182 -6.63 11.01 0.50
N ARG A 183 -7.71 10.70 1.18
CA ARG A 183 -8.82 11.62 1.34
C ARG A 183 -8.41 12.70 2.34
N CYS A 184 -8.40 13.96 1.90
CA CYS A 184 -8.02 15.11 2.70
C CYS A 184 -8.75 16.34 2.14
N PRO A 185 -9.75 16.89 2.86
CA PRO A 185 -10.33 18.17 2.51
C PRO A 185 -9.24 19.24 2.48
N ARG A 186 -9.26 20.12 1.47
CA ARG A 186 -8.22 21.15 1.27
C ARG A 186 -7.97 22.01 2.51
N GLU A 187 -9.01 22.29 3.28
CA GLU A 187 -8.95 23.09 4.52
C GLU A 187 -8.14 22.42 5.64
N ARG A 188 -8.04 21.09 5.64
CA ARG A 188 -7.32 20.31 6.67
C ARG A 188 -5.97 19.78 6.20
N ALA A 189 -5.53 20.16 5.00
CA ALA A 189 -4.28 19.72 4.40
C ALA A 189 -3.06 20.08 5.28
N ASP A 190 -3.03 21.31 5.78
CA ASP A 190 -1.91 21.81 6.57
C ASP A 190 -1.86 21.17 7.98
N GLU A 191 -3.03 21.02 8.63
CA GLU A 191 -3.18 20.29 9.90
C GLU A 191 -2.69 18.84 9.77
N LEU A 192 -3.09 18.17 8.69
CA LEU A 192 -2.71 16.79 8.39
C LEU A 192 -1.20 16.68 8.13
N LEU A 193 -0.62 17.63 7.39
CA LEU A 193 0.81 17.62 7.10
C LEU A 193 1.64 17.84 8.38
N ALA A 194 1.26 18.82 9.20
CA ALA A 194 1.92 19.10 10.48
C ALA A 194 1.89 17.88 11.41
N THR A 195 0.73 17.22 11.49
CA THR A 195 0.54 15.97 12.25
C THR A 195 1.48 14.86 11.80
N ILE A 196 1.56 14.63 10.49
CA ILE A 196 2.41 13.56 9.95
C ILE A 196 3.88 13.89 10.20
N ASP A 197 4.29 15.14 10.04
CA ASP A 197 5.66 15.57 10.34
C ASP A 197 6.00 15.40 11.83
N GLU A 198 5.06 15.66 12.74
CA GLU A 198 5.24 15.42 14.18
C GLU A 198 5.39 13.93 14.51
N LEU A 199 4.61 13.06 13.86
CA LEU A 199 4.72 11.61 14.00
C LEU A 199 6.02 11.06 13.42
N ILE A 200 6.48 11.58 12.29
CA ILE A 200 7.77 11.18 11.68
C ILE A 200 8.93 11.55 12.60
N ARG A 201 8.92 12.76 13.17
CA ARG A 201 9.96 13.20 14.11
C ARG A 201 9.93 12.47 15.46
N GLY A 202 8.94 11.60 15.69
CA GLY A 202 8.74 10.91 16.96
C GLY A 202 8.40 11.85 18.12
N ARG A 203 7.77 12.99 17.82
CA ARG A 203 7.54 14.07 18.80
C ARG A 203 6.18 14.02 19.49
N SER A 204 5.34 13.03 19.16
CA SER A 204 4.08 12.86 19.86
C SER A 204 4.29 12.33 21.28
N ALA A 205 4.14 13.24 22.25
CA ALA A 205 3.76 12.99 23.64
C ALA A 205 4.85 12.66 24.69
N ASN A 206 5.94 13.44 24.73
CA ASN A 206 6.54 13.81 26.02
C ASN A 206 6.19 15.25 26.45
N ALA A 207 5.27 15.92 25.75
CA ALA A 207 4.79 17.25 26.10
C ALA A 207 3.32 17.19 26.55
N THR A 208 3.07 17.64 27.78
CA THR A 208 1.77 17.98 28.40
C THR A 208 0.86 16.84 28.89
N GLY A 209 1.23 16.25 30.04
CA GLY A 209 0.35 15.40 30.83
C GLY A 209 0.88 15.03 32.22
N ALA A 210 1.59 15.93 32.91
CA ALA A 210 1.71 15.83 34.37
C ALA A 210 0.38 16.30 34.99
N PRO A 211 -0.32 15.50 35.82
CA PRO A 211 -1.50 15.98 36.52
C PRO A 211 -1.07 17.07 37.53
N PRO A 212 -1.85 18.16 37.70
CA PRO A 212 -1.66 19.03 38.86
C PRO A 212 -1.90 18.20 40.11
N THR A 213 -0.86 18.02 40.91
CA THR A 213 -0.97 17.59 42.30
C THR A 213 -1.92 18.56 43.01
N ALA A 214 -3.09 18.05 43.40
CA ALA A 214 -3.89 18.63 44.46
C ALA A 214 -3.39 18.10 45.81
#